data_AF-A0A7X9AVE5-F1
#
_entry.id   AF-A0A7X9AVE5-F1
#
_cell.length_a   1.000
_cell.length_b   1.000
_cell.length_c   1.000
_cell.angle_alpha   90.00
_cell.angle_beta   90.00
_cell.angle_gamma   90.00
#
_symmetry.space_group_name_H-M   'P 1'
#
loop_
_entity.id
_entity.type
_entity.pdbx_description
1 polymer ?
#
loop_
_entity_poly.entity_id
_entity_poly.type
_entity_poly.pdbx_seq_one_letter_code
_entity_poly.pdbx_strand_id
1 'polypeptide(L)' 'DVALGRPHARDRDDAISRARADFDWERQFELALDPERARSLRAEALAESGKAADHDERAQYCTMCGPDFCSMRISKEL' A
#
# COMPACT_ATOMS: atom_id res chain seq x y z
N ASP A 1 -20.58 8.04 3.00
CA ASP A 1 -20.41 9.31 2.25
C ASP A 1 -20.14 9.13 0.77
N VAL A 2 -19.22 8.25 0.37
CA VAL A 2 -18.90 8.00 -1.06
C VAL A 2 -20.14 7.64 -1.88
N ALA A 3 -20.94 6.65 -1.46
CA ALA A 3 -22.16 6.24 -2.17
C ALA A 3 -23.25 7.32 -2.23
N LEU A 4 -23.25 8.25 -1.26
CA LEU A 4 -24.18 9.39 -1.22
C LEU A 4 -23.68 10.56 -2.09
N GLY A 5 -22.51 10.44 -2.72
CA GLY A 5 -21.94 11.48 -3.58
C GLY A 5 -21.59 12.76 -2.83
N ARG A 6 -21.31 12.71 -1.53
CA ARG A 6 -20.93 13.91 -0.78
C ARG A 6 -19.62 14.50 -1.32
N PRO A 7 -19.52 15.83 -1.50
CA PRO A 7 -18.28 16.46 -1.92
C PRO A 7 -17.09 16.03 -1.04
N HIS A 8 -15.93 15.80 -1.67
CA HIS A 8 -14.68 15.37 -1.02
C HIS A 8 -14.67 13.99 -0.36
N ALA A 9 -15.79 13.25 -0.38
CA ALA A 9 -15.88 11.96 0.29
C ALA A 9 -14.92 10.90 -0.31
N ARG A 10 -14.54 11.05 -1.57
CA ARG A 10 -13.60 10.16 -2.27
C ARG A 10 -12.14 10.60 -2.17
N ASP A 11 -11.87 11.81 -1.70
CA ASP A 11 -10.53 12.40 -1.78
C ASP A 11 -9.51 11.55 -1.02
N ARG A 12 -9.91 11.00 0.13
CA ARG A 12 -9.09 10.07 0.93
C ARG A 12 -8.88 8.74 0.22
N ASP A 13 -9.94 8.13 -0.32
CA ASP A 13 -9.90 6.86 -1.07
C ASP A 13 -9.00 6.98 -2.31
N ASP A 14 -9.13 8.08 -3.06
CA ASP A 14 -8.31 8.34 -4.23
C ASP A 14 -6.85 8.62 -3.82
N ALA A 15 -6.62 9.33 -2.71
CA ALA A 15 -5.26 9.60 -2.21
C ALA A 15 -4.54 8.33 -1.74
N ILE A 16 -5.21 7.46 -0.97
CA ILE A 16 -4.59 6.20 -0.52
C ILE A 16 -4.38 5.23 -1.69
N SER A 17 -5.25 5.26 -2.70
CA SER A 17 -5.08 4.45 -3.91
C SER A 17 -3.89 4.90 -4.75
N ARG A 18 -3.65 6.22 -4.85
CA ARG A 18 -2.43 6.76 -5.49
C ARG A 18 -1.18 6.34 -4.73
N ALA A 19 -1.16 6.48 -3.40
CA ALA A 19 -0.03 6.04 -2.57
C ALA A 19 0.28 4.54 -2.76
N ARG A 20 -0.75 3.68 -2.82
CA ARG A 20 -0.62 2.25 -3.13
C ARG A 20 0.00 1.98 -4.50
N ALA A 21 -0.43 2.73 -5.53
CA ALA A 21 0.10 2.59 -6.87
C ALA A 21 1.56 3.06 -6.97
N ASP A 22 1.93 4.06 -6.18
CA ASP A 22 3.27 4.63 -6.13
C ASP A 22 4.23 3.90 -5.18
N PHE A 23 3.74 2.87 -4.48
CA PHE A 23 4.49 2.13 -3.46
C PHE A 23 4.99 3.05 -2.34
N ASP A 24 4.30 4.16 -2.10
CA ASP A 24 4.54 5.06 -0.98
C ASP A 24 3.87 4.48 0.28
N TRP A 25 4.58 3.55 0.92
CA TRP A 25 4.08 2.83 2.09
C TRP A 25 3.74 3.75 3.25
N GLU A 26 4.61 4.72 3.56
CA GLU A 26 4.36 5.66 4.65
C GLU A 26 3.12 6.51 4.38
N ARG A 27 2.97 7.06 3.16
CA ARG A 27 1.77 7.82 2.81
C ARG A 27 0.51 6.95 2.84
N GLN A 28 0.60 5.70 2.40
CA GLN A 28 -0.52 4.77 2.51
C GLN A 28 -0.94 4.55 3.97
N PHE A 29 0.03 4.40 4.88
CA PHE A 29 -0.24 4.23 6.31
C PHE A 29 -0.84 5.49 6.94
N GLU A 30 -0.30 6.68 6.64
CA GLU A 30 -0.87 7.97 7.10
C GLU A 30 -2.34 8.15 6.70
N LEU A 31 -2.71 7.68 5.51
CA LEU A 31 -4.08 7.80 4.97
C LEU A 31 -5.00 6.65 5.41
N ALA A 32 -4.47 5.61 6.05
CA ALA A 32 -5.27 4.50 6.56
C ALA A 32 -6.23 4.98 7.66
N LEU A 33 -7.33 4.23 7.88
CA LEU A 33 -8.24 4.53 9.00
C LEU A 33 -7.55 4.30 10.36
N ASP A 34 -6.64 3.33 10.39
CA ASP A 34 -5.83 2.95 11.53
C ASP A 34 -4.37 2.79 11.05
N PRO A 35 -3.57 3.87 11.12
CA PRO A 35 -2.18 3.86 10.65
C PRO A 35 -1.29 2.88 11.41
N GLU A 36 -1.49 2.71 12.71
CA GLU A 36 -0.66 1.83 13.55
C GLU A 36 -0.89 0.37 13.19
N ARG A 37 -2.16 -0.04 13.07
CA ARG A 37 -2.52 -1.40 12.65
C ARG A 37 -2.06 -1.70 11.23
N ALA A 38 -2.14 -0.73 10.32
CA ALA A 38 -1.66 -0.92 8.95
C ALA A 38 -0.14 -1.19 8.91
N ARG A 39 0.65 -0.46 9.72
CA ARG A 39 2.08 -0.70 9.88
C ARG A 39 2.36 -2.06 10.52
N SER A 40 1.64 -2.42 11.57
CA SER A 40 1.87 -3.70 12.27
C SER A 40 1.63 -4.90 11.36
N LEU A 41 0.55 -4.88 10.57
CA LEU A 41 0.24 -5.96 9.63
C LEU A 41 1.28 -6.09 8.52
N ARG A 42 1.82 -4.96 8.03
CA ARG A 42 2.93 -4.98 7.05
C ARG A 42 4.18 -5.60 7.66
N ALA A 43 4.54 -5.19 8.87
CA ALA A 43 5.71 -5.70 9.58
C ALA A 43 5.60 -7.21 9.86
N GLU A 44 4.41 -7.66 10.30
CA GLU A 44 4.11 -9.08 10.52
C GLU A 44 4.26 -9.89 9.22
N ALA A 45 3.62 -9.44 8.13
CA ALA A 45 3.72 -10.11 6.84
C ALA A 45 5.17 -10.18 6.32
N LEU A 46 5.99 -9.16 6.59
CA LEU A 46 7.41 -9.15 6.23
C LEU A 46 8.19 -10.19 7.03
N ALA A 47 8.01 -10.22 8.35
CA ALA A 47 8.63 -11.20 9.22
C ALA A 47 8.27 -12.64 8.81
N GLU A 48 7.01 -12.90 8.50
CA GLU A 48 6.55 -14.22 8.03
C GLU A 48 7.16 -14.62 6.68
N SER A 49 7.36 -13.66 5.78
CA SER A 49 7.97 -13.93 4.46
C SER A 49 9.48 -14.18 4.50
N GLY A 50 10.13 -13.99 5.66
CA GLY A 50 11.58 -14.06 5.81
C GLY A 50 12.33 -12.93 5.08
N LYS A 51 11.62 -11.92 4.58
CA LYS A 51 12.20 -10.73 3.96
C LYS A 51 12.50 -9.69 5.03
N ALA A 52 13.72 -9.18 5.03
CA ALA A 52 14.12 -8.14 5.95
C ALA A 52 13.42 -6.81 5.61
N ALA A 53 13.03 -6.05 6.64
CA ALA A 53 12.23 -4.82 6.50
C ALA A 53 12.95 -3.74 5.66
N ASP A 54 14.28 -3.68 5.74
CA ASP A 54 15.16 -2.77 5.00
C ASP A 54 15.17 -3.03 3.48
N HIS A 55 14.95 -4.27 3.07
CA HIS A 55 14.91 -4.66 1.66
C HIS A 55 13.58 -4.29 0.98
N ASP A 56 12.52 -4.04 1.76
CA ASP A 56 11.14 -3.89 1.27
C ASP A 56 10.57 -2.47 1.38
N GLU A 57 11.19 -1.56 2.15
CA GLU A 57 10.78 -0.14 2.19
C GLU A 57 10.91 0.55 0.83
N ARG A 58 11.89 0.14 0.01
CA ARG A 58 12.07 0.59 -1.38
C ARG A 58 11.46 -0.38 -2.41
N ALA A 59 10.83 -1.47 -1.97
CA ALA A 59 10.30 -2.46 -2.89
C ALA A 59 9.01 -1.96 -3.54
N GLN A 60 8.99 -2.05 -4.87
CA GLN A 60 7.81 -1.85 -5.69
C GLN A 60 6.95 -3.11 -5.78
N TYR A 61 6.78 -3.80 -4.65
CA TYR A 61 5.92 -4.97 -4.50
C TYR A 61 5.64 -5.22 -3.01
N CYS A 62 4.73 -6.15 -2.71
CA CYS A 62 4.46 -6.63 -1.35
C CYS A 62 4.72 -8.14 -1.23
N THR A 63 4.53 -8.69 -0.03
CA THR A 63 4.75 -10.12 0.25
C THR A 63 3.75 -11.06 -0.43
N MET A 64 2.63 -10.55 -0.97
CA MET A 64 1.58 -11.38 -1.56
C MET A 64 1.95 -11.91 -2.96
N CYS A 65 2.36 -11.02 -3.87
CA CYS A 65 2.67 -11.39 -5.25
C CYS A 65 4.17 -11.54 -5.52
N GLY A 66 5.00 -10.98 -4.64
CA GLY A 66 6.46 -11.03 -4.79
C GLY A 66 7.00 -10.12 -5.91
N PRO A 67 8.32 -10.18 -6.15
CA PRO A 67 9.01 -9.27 -7.05
C PRO A 67 8.57 -9.43 -8.49
N ASP A 68 8.28 -10.64 -8.96
CA ASP A 68 8.09 -10.92 -10.39
C ASP A 68 6.64 -10.70 -10.86
N PHE A 69 5.66 -10.86 -9.97
CA PHE A 69 4.24 -10.91 -10.32
C PHE A 69 3.40 -9.77 -9.72
N CYS A 70 4.02 -8.70 -9.23
CA CYS A 70 3.28 -7.54 -8.73
C CYS A 70 2.50 -6.85 -9.85
N SER A 71 1.16 -6.93 -9.79
CA SER A 71 0.28 -6.35 -10.81
C SER A 71 0.47 -4.84 -10.96
N MET A 72 0.57 -4.09 -9.86
CA MET A 72 0.72 -2.63 -9.91
C MET A 72 2.03 -2.20 -10.57
N ARG A 73 3.13 -2.95 -10.34
CA ARG A 73 4.42 -2.67 -10.98
C ARG A 73 4.38 -3.00 -12.46
N ILE A 74 3.90 -4.20 -12.82
CA ILE A 74 3.75 -4.64 -14.21
C ILE A 74 2.86 -3.65 -14.98
N SER A 75 1.74 -3.21 -14.42
CA SER A 75 0.86 -2.21 -15.06
C SER A 75 1.52 -0.86 -15.29
N LYS A 76 2.57 -0.49 -14.55
CA LYS A 76 3.36 0.73 -14.79
C LYS A 76 4.42 0.57 -15.89
N GLU A 77 4.82 -0.67 -16.17
CA GLU A 77 5.81 -1.00 -17.20
C GLU A 77 5.19 -1.20 -18.60
N LEU A 78 3.88 -1.44 -18.66
CA LEU A 78 3.08 -1.52 -19.88
C LEU A 78 2.77 -0.12 -20.45
#